data_AF-A0A3P7F361-F1
#
_entry.id   AF-A0A3P7F361-F1
#
_cell.length_a   1.000
_cell.length_b   1.000
_cell.length_c   1.000
_cell.angle_alpha   90.00
_cell.angle_beta   90.00
_cell.angle_gamma   90.00
#
_symmetry.space_group_name_H-M   'P 1'
#
loop_
_entity.id
_entity.type
_entity.pdbx_description
1 polymer ?
#
loop_
_entity_poly.entity_id
_entity_poly.type
_entity_poly.pdbx_seq_one_letter_code
_entity_poly.pdbx_strand_id
1 'polypeptide(L)' 'MDGCCRIDCAAIEDLCLRAPNVRQLRLSGCAQISDEILSMITRSMPDLHTFALCGDRFDFITSDGLMAIARLSALTDLS' A
#
# COMPACT_ATOMS: atom_id res chain seq x y z
N MET A 1 -7.96 20.66 10.29
CA MET A 1 -9.20 20.21 9.61
C MET A 1 -8.80 19.12 8.62
N ASP A 2 -8.19 18.02 9.07
CA ASP A 2 -8.83 16.85 9.71
C ASP A 2 -9.82 16.14 8.76
N GLY A 3 -9.40 15.88 7.52
CA GLY A 3 -10.27 15.29 6.49
C GLY A 3 -9.71 14.05 5.76
N CYS A 4 -8.49 13.62 6.05
CA CYS A 4 -7.87 12.49 5.33
C CYS A 4 -7.74 11.20 6.15
N CYS A 5 -7.99 11.23 7.46
CA CYS A 5 -7.91 10.08 8.37
C CYS A 5 -9.19 9.22 8.39
N ARG A 6 -9.86 9.13 7.24
CA ARG A 6 -10.94 8.16 7.00
C ARG A 6 -10.85 7.50 5.63
N ILE A 7 -9.79 7.78 4.86
CA ILE A 7 -9.47 7.10 3.59
C ILE A 7 -8.90 5.68 3.89
N ASP A 8 -8.92 5.25 5.15
CA ASP A 8 -7.87 4.45 5.78
C ASP A 8 -7.74 2.97 5.40
N CYS A 9 -8.78 2.28 4.95
CA CYS A 9 -8.64 0.91 4.43
C CYS A 9 -9.57 0.67 3.24
N ALA A 10 -10.83 1.06 3.37
CA ALA A 10 -11.85 0.83 2.36
C ALA A 10 -11.52 1.45 0.99
N ALA A 11 -10.85 2.60 0.96
CA ALA A 11 -10.44 3.21 -0.32
C ALA A 11 -9.31 2.41 -0.99
N ILE A 12 -8.39 1.83 -0.20
CA ILE A 12 -7.33 0.97 -0.71
C ILE A 12 -7.92 -0.35 -1.19
N GLU A 13 -8.87 -0.93 -0.45
CA GLU A 13 -9.60 -2.13 -0.86
C GLU A 13 -10.35 -1.90 -2.18
N ASP A 14 -11.09 -0.80 -2.33
CA ASP A 14 -11.78 -0.45 -3.58
C ASP A 14 -10.78 -0.24 -4.74
N LEU A 15 -9.63 0.37 -4.46
CA LEU A 15 -8.55 0.53 -5.43
C LEU A 15 -7.98 -0.83 -5.87
N CYS A 16 -7.72 -1.73 -4.91
CA CYS A 16 -7.26 -3.10 -5.16
C CYS A 16 -8.26 -3.90 -6.00
N LEU A 17 -9.57 -3.63 -5.87
CA LEU A 17 -10.62 -4.29 -6.64
C LEU A 17 -10.77 -3.71 -8.05
N ARG A 18 -10.59 -2.40 -8.21
CA ARG A 18 -10.93 -1.69 -9.45
C ARG A 18 -9.73 -1.37 -10.33
N ALA A 19 -8.52 -1.42 -9.78
CA ALA A 19 -7.31 -0.99 -10.46
C ALA A 19 -6.18 -2.04 -10.36
N PRO A 20 -6.34 -3.24 -10.98
CA PRO A 20 -5.32 -4.30 -10.95
C PRO A 20 -4.06 -3.98 -11.75
N ASN A 21 -4.13 -3.03 -12.70
CA ASN A 21 -3.02 -2.67 -13.59
C ASN A 21 -2.19 -1.48 -13.10
N VAL A 22 -2.27 -1.15 -11.81
CA VAL A 22 -1.53 -0.02 -11.24
C VAL A 22 -0.05 -0.37 -11.19
N ARG A 23 0.76 0.50 -11.81
CA ARG A 23 2.23 0.38 -11.81
C ARG A 23 2.89 1.23 -10.74
N GLN A 24 2.23 2.29 -10.29
CA GLN A 24 2.77 3.21 -9.29
C GLN A 24 1.68 3.55 -8.28
N LEU A 25 1.96 3.28 -7.01
CA LEU A 25 1.05 3.57 -5.90
C LEU A 25 1.82 4.35 -4.85
N ARG A 26 1.35 5.56 -4.55
CA ARG A 26 1.89 6.39 -3.48
C ARG A 26 0.79 6.66 -2.46
N LEU A 27 1.02 6.24 -1.23
CA LEU A 27 0.10 6.43 -0.12
C LEU A 27 0.73 7.44 0.82
N SER A 28 0.00 8.52 1.13
CA SER A 28 0.50 9.56 2.02
C SER A 28 -0.49 9.87 3.14
N GLY A 29 0.01 9.94 4.38
CA GLY A 29 -0.82 10.16 5.57
C GLY A 29 -1.71 8.97 5.94
N CYS A 30 -1.43 7.77 5.43
CA CYS A 30 -2.18 6.55 5.73
C CYS A 30 -1.64 5.89 6.99
N ALA A 31 -2.10 6.33 8.17
CA ALA A 31 -1.64 5.82 9.46
C ALA A 31 -2.23 4.44 9.81
N GLN A 32 -3.33 4.03 9.18
CA GLN A 32 -3.97 2.73 9.42
C GLN A 32 -3.51 1.63 8.46
N ILE A 33 -2.50 1.89 7.61
CA ILE A 33 -1.98 0.84 6.74
C ILE A 33 -1.30 -0.24 7.57
N SER A 34 -1.65 -1.49 7.29
CA SER A 34 -1.15 -2.66 8.01
C SER A 34 -0.57 -3.68 7.04
N ASP A 35 0.12 -4.68 7.58
CA ASP A 35 0.64 -5.82 6.81
C ASP A 35 -0.43 -6.50 5.94
N GLU A 36 -1.68 -6.54 6.41
CA GLU A 36 -2.79 -7.13 5.68
C GLU A 36 -3.16 -6.29 4.43
N ILE A 37 -3.19 -4.97 4.56
CA ILE A 37 -3.42 -4.06 3.44
C ILE A 37 -2.29 -4.17 2.41
N LEU A 38 -1.02 -4.24 2.87
CA LEU A 38 0.13 -4.45 1.98
C LEU A 38 0.04 -5.79 1.23
N SER A 39 -0.35 -6.86 1.93
CA SER A 39 -0.59 -8.17 1.33
C SER A 39 -1.72 -8.13 0.30
N MET A 40 -2.77 -7.34 0.54
CA MET A 40 -3.85 -7.16 -0.43
C MET A 40 -3.38 -6.41 -1.68
N ILE A 41 -2.66 -5.29 -1.52
CA ILE A 41 -2.10 -4.52 -2.63
C ILE A 41 -1.22 -5.41 -3.50
N THR A 42 -0.31 -6.16 -2.88
CA THR A 42 0.66 -7.00 -3.61
C THR A 42 -0.01 -8.14 -4.38
N ARG A 43 -1.15 -8.64 -3.90
CA ARG A 43 -1.96 -9.66 -4.61
C ARG A 43 -2.81 -9.06 -5.73
N SER A 44 -3.36 -7.86 -5.52
CA SER A 44 -4.23 -7.21 -6.50
C SER A 44 -3.47 -6.51 -7.61
N MET A 45 -2.25 -6.04 -7.35
CA MET A 45 -1.42 -5.24 -8.26
C MET A 45 -0.07 -5.93 -8.48
N PRO A 46 -0.02 -7.07 -9.20
CA PRO A 46 1.21 -7.82 -9.39
C PRO A 46 2.26 -7.08 -10.23
N ASP A 47 1.83 -6.13 -11.07
CA ASP A 47 2.69 -5.29 -11.93
C ASP A 47 3.07 -3.95 -11.29
N LEU A 48 2.98 -3.86 -9.96
CA LEU A 48 3.36 -2.66 -9.24
C LEU A 48 4.89 -2.49 -9.25
N HIS A 49 5.35 -1.45 -9.94
CA HIS A 49 6.76 -1.12 -10.07
C HIS A 49 7.23 -0.16 -8.99
N THR A 50 6.40 0.82 -8.63
CA THR A 50 6.75 1.84 -7.64
C THR A 50 5.75 1.83 -6.52
N PHE A 51 6.24 1.64 -5.29
CA PHE A 51 5.44 1.80 -4.09
C PHE A 51 6.09 2.85 -3.19
N ALA A 52 5.32 3.84 -2.75
CA ALA A 52 5.81 4.85 -1.83
C ALA A 52 4.87 5.05 -0.64
N LEU A 53 5.44 5.08 0.57
CA LEU A 53 4.75 5.39 1.80
C LEU A 53 5.29 6.71 2.36
N CYS A 54 4.46 7.75 2.33
CA CYS A 54 4.89 9.08 2.74
C CYS A 54 4.09 9.55 3.96
N GLY A 55 4.72 9.55 5.14
CA GLY A 55 4.10 10.02 6.37
C GLY A 55 4.76 9.42 7.59
N ASP A 56 4.16 9.69 8.74
CA ASP A 56 4.64 9.27 10.04
C ASP A 56 3.59 8.40 10.72
N ARG A 57 4.03 7.44 11.55
CA ARG A 57 3.21 6.45 12.28
C ARG A 57 2.68 5.29 11.42
N PHE A 58 3.59 4.45 10.95
CA PHE A 58 3.28 3.13 10.40
C PHE A 58 3.38 2.03 11.47
N ASP A 59 2.66 2.22 12.58
CA ASP A 59 2.78 1.35 13.77
C ASP A 59 2.26 -0.08 13.52
N PHE A 60 1.52 -0.30 12.43
CA PHE A 60 0.92 -1.58 12.04
C PHE A 60 1.64 -2.25 10.85
N ILE A 61 2.75 -1.69 10.37
CA ILE A 61 3.61 -2.32 9.36
C ILE A 61 4.78 -3.00 10.08
N THR A 62 4.95 -4.29 9.85
CA THR A 62 6.08 -5.06 10.34
C THR A 62 6.95 -5.54 9.17
N SER A 63 8.00 -6.31 9.49
CA SER A 63 8.81 -7.00 8.49
C SER A 63 8.00 -7.94 7.60
N ASP A 64 6.87 -8.48 8.08
CA ASP A 64 6.02 -9.37 7.26
C ASP A 64 5.30 -8.59 6.16
N GLY A 65 4.77 -7.40 6.45
CA GLY A 65 4.21 -6.51 5.44
C GLY A 65 5.26 -6.06 4.43
N LEU A 66 6.46 -5.71 4.89
CA LEU A 66 7.58 -5.36 4.00
C LEU A 66 7.98 -6.54 3.09
N MET A 67 8.03 -7.76 3.65
CA MET A 67 8.29 -8.97 2.87
C MET A 67 7.19 -9.22 1.84
N ALA A 68 5.92 -8.93 2.14
CA ALA A 68 4.85 -9.03 1.16
C ALA A 68 5.10 -8.10 -0.04
N ILE A 69 5.55 -6.86 0.19
CA ILE A 69 5.92 -5.94 -0.89
C ILE A 69 7.15 -6.43 -1.64
N ALA A 70 8.17 -6.93 -0.93
CA ALA A 70 9.38 -7.47 -1.55
C ALA A 70 9.13 -8.70 -2.44
N ARG A 71 7.99 -9.37 -2.29
CA ARG A 71 7.58 -10.49 -3.17
C ARG A 71 7.08 -10.03 -4.54
N LEU A 72 6.80 -8.74 -4.72
CA LEU A 72 6.48 -8.19 -6.04
C LEU A 72 7.72 -8.21 -6.91
N SER A 73 7.77 -9.13 -7.87
CA SER A 73 8.89 -9.25 -8.81
C SER A 73 9.03 -8.05 -9.74
N ALA A 74 7.94 -7.31 -9.95
CA ALA A 74 7.93 -6.09 -10.76
C ALA A 74 8.43 -4.86 -10.00
N LEU A 75 8.53 -4.90 -8.67
CA LEU A 75 8.87 -3.72 -7.86
C LEU A 75 10.32 -3.30 -8.12
N THR A 76 10.48 -2.09 -8.65
CA THR A 76 11.77 -1.46 -8.91
C THR A 76 12.11 -0.42 -7.85
N ASP A 77 11.09 0.22 -7.28
CA ASP A 77 11.27 1.37 -6.39
C ASP A 77 10.36 1.25 -5.17
N LEU A 78 10.98 1.26 -3.99
CA LEU A 78 10.32 1.34 -2.68
C LEU A 78 10.81 2.62 -1.98
N SER A 79 9.90 3.49 -1.56
CA SER A 79 10.23 4.78 -0.91
C SER A 79 9.35 5.09 0.30
#